data_AF-A0A9X2YP67-F1
#
_entry.id   AF-A0A9X2YP67-F1
#
_cell.length_a   1.000
_cell.length_b   1.000
_cell.length_c   1.000
_cell.angle_alpha   90.00
_cell.angle_beta   90.00
_cell.angle_gamma   90.00
#
_symmetry.space_group_name_H-M   'P 1'
#
loop_
_entity.id
_entity.type
_entity.pdbx_description
1 polymer ?
#
loop_
_entity_poly.entity_id
_entity_poly.type
_entity_poly.pdbx_seq_one_letter_code
_entity_poly.pdbx_strand_id
1 'polypeptide(L)'
;MTSAMRDWWRQPDHYYWLTAMLAARGVQGSTCRLFASALAGFAGVVLVSLASPAGPHGRIGFAVALVVATCLLALAATFLLHGWLSRAQSSFFVVVVATCISAVCLVQADPFNGMFGATAFAVLAGYIAFFHTPRYMALNFVISTATGAALAVRLGEAGDTALATSTLLFLVLVNFGVPFACQSLVHLLGINIHNAEIDPLTGLLNEEAFYRTASAFIAARNRDDDRYLVIVVVDLDSYALLTQTEGRVSGERARVAVGQTLRETTRQNAVIAHVPQSEFLIVDSFPTTDSSPLVERVRSAIKVTPPRTSASIGVVSTPMRGLAQHPPYEVLTELIGIARSAVGEARRDGGNQAHYIVCPTLTACEGDEPPRF
;
A
#
# COMPACT_ATOMS: atom_id res chain seq x y z
N MET A 1 28.95 14.27 -2.82
CA MET A 1 27.66 13.59 -3.08
C MET A 1 27.05 14.17 -4.34
N THR A 2 26.87 13.35 -5.38
CA THR A 2 26.19 13.73 -6.62
C THR A 2 24.72 14.07 -6.36
N SER A 3 24.06 14.83 -7.26
CA SER A 3 22.62 15.14 -7.15
C SER A 3 21.78 13.87 -6.99
N ALA A 4 22.09 12.83 -7.77
CA ALA A 4 21.45 11.52 -7.71
C ALA A 4 21.51 10.85 -6.32
N MET A 5 22.64 10.94 -5.60
CA MET A 5 22.74 10.41 -4.23
C MET A 5 21.89 11.21 -3.24
N ARG A 6 21.76 12.53 -3.46
CA ARG A 6 20.96 13.39 -2.60
C ARG A 6 19.47 13.15 -2.78
N ASP A 7 19.05 12.88 -4.01
CA ASP A 7 17.66 12.57 -4.36
C ASP A 7 17.26 11.18 -3.85
N TRP A 8 18.14 10.17 -3.99
CA TRP A 8 17.92 8.85 -3.40
C TRP A 8 17.75 8.95 -1.87
N TRP A 9 18.60 9.71 -1.18
CA TRP A 9 18.50 9.86 0.28
C TRP A 9 17.21 10.52 0.79
N ARG A 10 16.48 11.22 -0.09
CA ARG A 10 15.23 11.92 0.23
C ARG A 10 13.98 11.19 -0.23
N GLN A 11 14.11 9.98 -0.79
CA GLN A 11 12.94 9.21 -1.21
C GLN A 11 12.04 8.87 0.00
N PRO A 12 10.72 9.15 -0.10
CA PRO A 12 9.77 8.75 0.93
C PRO A 12 9.67 7.22 1.00
N ASP A 13 9.29 6.69 2.17
CA ASP A 13 9.02 5.25 2.29
C ASP A 13 7.69 4.87 1.62
N HIS A 14 7.58 3.60 1.23
CA HIS A 14 6.37 3.04 0.62
C HIS A 14 5.50 2.30 1.64
N TYR A 15 5.74 2.53 2.95
CA TYR A 15 5.14 1.73 4.02
C TYR A 15 3.62 1.73 3.92
N TYR A 16 3.00 2.89 4.09
CA TYR A 16 1.55 3.02 4.11
C TYR A 16 0.90 2.53 2.82
N TRP A 17 1.50 2.83 1.68
CA TRP A 17 0.99 2.39 0.38
C TRP A 17 0.98 0.86 0.24
N LEU A 18 2.09 0.18 0.53
CA LEU A 18 2.13 -1.29 0.48
C LEU A 18 1.19 -1.91 1.51
N THR A 19 1.10 -1.33 2.71
CA THR A 19 0.16 -1.84 3.73
C THR A 19 -1.29 -1.73 3.27
N ALA A 20 -1.67 -0.60 2.66
CA ALA A 20 -3.00 -0.37 2.12
C ALA A 20 -3.29 -1.32 0.94
N MET A 21 -2.30 -1.57 0.08
CA MET A 21 -2.41 -2.52 -1.03
C MET A 21 -2.65 -3.96 -0.54
N LEU A 22 -1.93 -4.40 0.49
CA LEU A 22 -2.13 -5.73 1.09
C LEU A 22 -3.52 -5.87 1.74
N ALA A 23 -4.00 -4.79 2.39
CA ALA A 23 -5.33 -4.73 2.96
C ALA A 23 -6.42 -4.77 1.88
N ALA A 24 -6.28 -3.94 0.84
CA ALA A 24 -7.23 -3.83 -0.27
C ALA A 24 -7.37 -5.13 -1.05
N ARG A 25 -6.27 -5.88 -1.23
CA ARG A 25 -6.27 -7.21 -1.89
C ARG A 25 -6.71 -8.35 -0.97
N GLY A 26 -7.01 -8.09 0.31
CA GLY A 26 -7.42 -9.12 1.28
C GLY A 26 -6.32 -10.13 1.64
N VAL A 27 -5.06 -9.86 1.30
CA VAL A 27 -3.94 -10.79 1.50
C VAL A 27 -3.14 -10.51 2.78
N GLN A 28 -3.42 -9.40 3.48
CA GLN A 28 -2.70 -8.96 4.68
C GLN A 28 -2.54 -10.06 5.74
N GLY A 29 -3.59 -10.85 6.02
CA GLY A 29 -3.50 -11.96 6.99
C GLY A 29 -2.59 -13.11 6.54
N SER A 30 -2.59 -13.44 5.25
CA SER A 30 -1.66 -14.44 4.67
C SER A 30 -0.22 -13.94 4.73
N THR A 31 -0.01 -12.65 4.47
CA THR A 31 1.31 -12.02 4.55
C THR A 31 1.83 -11.98 6.00
N CYS A 32 0.98 -11.71 7.00
CA CYS A 32 1.36 -11.83 8.41
C CYS A 32 1.84 -13.24 8.76
N ARG A 33 1.11 -14.28 8.33
CA ARG A 33 1.50 -15.68 8.56
C ARG A 33 2.83 -16.03 7.90
N LEU A 34 3.09 -15.50 6.71
CA LEU A 34 4.36 -15.68 6.01
C LEU A 34 5.53 -15.05 6.78
N PHE A 35 5.38 -13.81 7.27
CA PHE A 35 6.42 -13.18 8.08
C PHE A 35 6.64 -13.91 9.42
N ALA A 36 5.56 -14.31 10.08
CA ALA A 36 5.63 -15.07 11.33
C ALA A 36 6.33 -16.42 11.12
N SER A 37 6.02 -17.15 10.04
CA SER A 37 6.65 -18.43 9.74
C SER A 37 8.13 -18.28 9.39
N ALA A 38 8.51 -17.23 8.64
CA ALA A 38 9.91 -16.94 8.34
C ALA A 38 10.70 -16.65 9.64
N LEU A 39 10.17 -15.79 10.52
CA LEU A 39 10.81 -15.46 11.81
C LEU A 39 10.93 -16.69 12.72
N ALA A 40 9.88 -17.50 12.83
CA ALA A 40 9.90 -18.74 13.59
C ALA A 40 10.90 -19.76 12.99
N GLY A 41 11.00 -19.83 11.66
CA GLY A 41 11.99 -20.64 10.96
C GLY A 41 13.43 -20.24 11.31
N PHE A 42 13.75 -18.94 11.27
CA PHE A 42 15.05 -18.43 11.71
C PHE A 42 15.33 -18.71 13.19
N ALA A 43 14.33 -18.55 14.08
CA ALA A 43 14.47 -18.93 15.47
C ALA A 43 14.78 -20.43 15.64
N GLY A 44 14.12 -21.29 14.86
CA GLY A 44 14.38 -22.73 14.81
C GLY A 44 15.82 -23.04 14.38
N VAL A 45 16.33 -22.37 13.35
CA VAL A 45 17.74 -22.51 12.92
C VAL A 45 18.70 -22.17 14.06
N VAL A 46 18.45 -21.06 14.80
CA VAL A 46 19.27 -20.68 15.96
C VAL A 46 19.22 -21.75 17.05
N LEU A 47 18.05 -22.27 17.39
CA LEU A 47 17.90 -23.31 18.41
C LEU A 47 18.57 -24.63 18.01
N VAL A 48 18.44 -25.04 16.75
CA VAL A 48 19.12 -26.25 16.25
C VAL A 48 20.63 -26.05 16.24
N SER A 49 21.13 -24.84 15.95
CA SER A 49 22.57 -24.55 15.98
C SER A 49 23.20 -24.76 17.36
N LEU A 50 22.44 -24.65 18.46
CA LEU A 50 22.94 -24.90 19.82
C LEU A 50 23.32 -26.36 20.07
N ALA A 51 22.78 -27.30 19.29
CA ALA A 51 23.15 -28.71 19.36
C ALA A 51 24.41 -29.03 18.55
N SER A 52 24.88 -28.09 17.72
CA SER A 52 26.04 -28.28 16.85
C SER A 52 27.35 -27.90 17.55
N PRO A 53 28.42 -28.70 17.42
CA PRO A 53 29.77 -28.31 17.84
C PRO A 53 30.34 -27.13 17.06
N ALA A 54 29.70 -26.71 15.96
CA ALA A 54 30.10 -25.53 15.21
C ALA A 54 29.21 -24.31 15.54
N GLY A 55 28.28 -24.48 16.49
CA GLY A 55 27.32 -23.48 16.94
C GLY A 55 27.86 -22.52 18.00
N PRO A 56 26.99 -21.71 18.64
CA PRO A 56 27.36 -20.84 19.74
C PRO A 56 27.82 -21.64 20.97
N HIS A 57 29.02 -21.32 21.48
CA HIS A 57 29.61 -22.01 22.62
C HIS A 57 29.83 -21.12 23.85
N GLY A 58 30.03 -21.78 24.99
CA GLY A 58 30.21 -21.11 26.27
C GLY A 58 28.92 -20.45 26.78
N ARG A 59 28.98 -19.94 28.01
CA ARG A 59 27.81 -19.35 28.68
C ARG A 59 27.25 -18.14 27.94
N ILE A 60 28.14 -17.33 27.36
CA ILE A 60 27.76 -16.11 26.62
C ILE A 60 27.11 -16.47 25.29
N GLY A 61 27.73 -17.34 24.48
CA GLY A 61 27.17 -17.74 23.18
C GLY A 61 25.80 -18.39 23.31
N PHE A 62 25.64 -19.29 24.29
CA PHE A 62 24.35 -19.90 24.60
C PHE A 62 23.30 -18.87 25.01
N ALA A 63 23.64 -17.95 25.92
CA ALA A 63 22.71 -16.91 26.37
C ALA A 63 22.28 -15.99 25.22
N VAL A 64 23.22 -15.54 24.38
CA VAL A 64 22.92 -14.70 23.21
C VAL A 64 21.99 -15.43 22.24
N ALA A 65 22.27 -16.69 21.92
CA ALA A 65 21.43 -17.48 21.02
C ALA A 65 20.00 -17.66 21.56
N LEU A 66 19.85 -17.90 22.87
CA LEU A 66 18.54 -18.02 23.51
C LEU A 66 17.77 -16.69 23.50
N VAL A 67 18.44 -15.57 23.79
CA VAL A 67 17.85 -14.23 23.71
C VAL A 67 17.43 -13.92 22.27
N VAL A 68 18.25 -14.24 21.27
CA VAL A 68 17.89 -14.03 19.86
C VAL A 68 16.70 -14.90 19.46
N ALA A 69 16.69 -16.19 19.78
CA ALA A 69 15.59 -17.10 19.44
C ALA A 69 14.27 -16.64 20.09
N THR A 70 14.30 -16.23 21.36
CA THR A 70 13.13 -15.71 22.06
C THR A 70 12.64 -14.39 21.47
N CYS A 71 13.54 -13.47 21.12
CA CYS A 71 13.20 -12.23 20.41
C CYS A 71 12.52 -12.52 19.06
N LEU A 72 13.05 -13.44 18.25
CA LEU A 72 12.47 -13.79 16.95
C LEU A 72 11.09 -14.44 17.09
N LEU A 73 10.89 -15.32 18.08
CA LEU A 73 9.58 -15.92 18.37
C LEU A 73 8.57 -14.89 18.89
N ALA A 74 9.01 -13.94 19.72
CA ALA A 74 8.15 -12.85 20.17
C ALA A 74 7.70 -11.98 18.98
N LEU A 75 8.61 -11.62 18.07
CA LEU A 75 8.27 -10.90 16.84
C LEU A 75 7.31 -11.72 15.97
N ALA A 76 7.54 -13.03 15.79
CA ALA A 76 6.60 -13.90 15.08
C ALA A 76 5.20 -13.88 15.71
N ALA A 77 5.11 -13.96 17.03
CA ALA A 77 3.85 -13.91 17.76
C ALA A 77 3.14 -12.55 17.59
N THR A 78 3.87 -11.43 17.51
CA THR A 78 3.24 -10.12 17.25
C THR A 78 2.49 -10.10 15.91
N PHE A 79 3.06 -10.66 14.84
CA PHE A 79 2.40 -10.76 13.54
C PHE A 79 1.15 -11.65 13.57
N LEU A 80 1.13 -12.70 14.40
CA LEU A 80 -0.01 -13.61 14.52
C LEU A 80 -1.13 -13.06 15.41
N LEU A 81 -0.78 -12.41 16.52
CA LEU A 81 -1.73 -11.97 17.55
C LEU A 81 -2.30 -10.57 17.28
N HIS A 82 -1.45 -9.63 16.86
CA HIS A 82 -1.82 -8.23 16.67
C HIS A 82 -2.02 -7.88 15.19
N GLY A 83 -1.75 -8.82 14.29
CA GLY A 83 -1.86 -8.63 12.85
C GLY A 83 -0.71 -7.80 12.30
N TRP A 84 -1.03 -6.83 11.44
CA TRP A 84 -0.02 -6.07 10.71
C TRP A 84 0.58 -4.96 11.58
N LEU A 85 1.90 -4.83 11.55
CA LEU A 85 2.63 -3.83 12.35
C LEU A 85 2.22 -2.40 11.97
N SER A 86 2.41 -1.46 12.89
CA SER A 86 2.42 -0.02 12.56
C SER A 86 3.77 0.41 11.98
N ARG A 87 3.85 1.60 11.36
CA ARG A 87 5.11 2.13 10.81
C ARG A 87 6.21 2.22 11.87
N ALA A 88 5.89 2.71 13.07
CA ALA A 88 6.85 2.80 14.17
C ALA A 88 7.34 1.42 14.63
N GLN A 89 6.42 0.45 14.77
CA GLN A 89 6.78 -0.94 15.12
C GLN A 89 7.62 -1.60 14.04
N SER A 90 7.33 -1.34 12.77
CA SER A 90 8.10 -1.86 11.64
C SER A 90 9.51 -1.27 11.56
N SER A 91 9.68 0.02 11.85
CA SER A 91 11.01 0.62 11.98
C SER A 91 11.81 0.02 13.14
N PHE A 92 11.16 -0.22 14.29
CA PHE A 92 11.79 -0.90 15.44
C PHE A 92 12.16 -2.35 15.09
N PHE A 93 11.26 -3.06 14.40
CA PHE A 93 11.48 -4.42 13.90
C PHE A 93 12.76 -4.52 13.05
N VAL A 94 12.99 -3.58 12.13
CA VAL A 94 14.21 -3.58 11.29
C VAL A 94 15.48 -3.52 12.13
N VAL A 95 15.52 -2.63 13.12
CA VAL A 95 16.69 -2.46 13.99
C VAL A 95 16.91 -3.72 14.83
N VAL A 96 15.86 -4.24 15.46
CA VAL A 96 15.94 -5.44 16.31
C VAL A 96 16.41 -6.66 15.52
N VAL A 97 15.84 -6.91 14.34
CA VAL A 97 16.23 -8.06 13.51
C VAL A 97 17.66 -7.93 13.01
N ALA A 98 18.10 -6.74 12.59
CA ALA A 98 19.49 -6.51 12.19
C ALA A 98 20.47 -6.81 13.34
N THR A 99 20.16 -6.35 14.56
CA THR A 99 20.96 -6.62 15.75
C THR A 99 20.95 -8.11 16.10
N CYS A 100 19.81 -8.80 16.00
CA CYS A 100 19.71 -10.23 16.27
C CYS A 100 20.56 -11.06 15.31
N ILE A 101 20.52 -10.75 14.00
CA ILE A 101 21.33 -11.41 12.98
C ILE A 101 22.82 -11.20 13.31
N SER A 102 23.25 -9.95 13.55
CA SER A 102 24.65 -9.66 13.89
C SER A 102 25.11 -10.42 15.13
N ALA A 103 24.32 -10.36 16.21
CA ALA A 103 24.66 -10.99 17.48
C ALA A 103 24.82 -12.51 17.34
N VAL A 104 23.87 -13.19 16.69
CA VAL A 104 23.93 -14.65 16.55
C VAL A 104 25.04 -15.12 15.60
N CYS A 105 25.38 -14.33 14.59
CA CYS A 105 26.50 -14.61 13.68
C CYS A 105 27.85 -14.47 14.39
N LEU A 106 28.03 -13.44 15.21
CA LEU A 106 29.30 -13.18 15.89
C LEU A 106 29.63 -14.18 17.00
N VAL A 107 28.61 -14.78 17.64
CA VAL A 107 28.82 -15.78 18.70
C VAL A 107 29.06 -17.20 18.19
N GLN A 108 29.00 -17.44 16.88
CA GLN A 108 29.34 -18.75 16.31
C GLN A 108 30.79 -19.11 16.63
N ALA A 109 31.00 -20.35 17.08
CA ALA A 109 32.34 -20.87 17.34
C ALA A 109 33.14 -20.94 16.04
N ASP A 110 32.53 -21.48 14.99
CA ASP A 110 33.08 -21.45 13.64
C ASP A 110 32.68 -20.14 12.92
N PRO A 111 33.65 -19.26 12.56
CA PRO A 111 33.38 -18.03 11.84
C PRO A 111 32.70 -18.27 10.48
N PHE A 112 32.90 -19.43 9.85
CA PHE A 112 32.26 -19.77 8.58
C PHE A 112 30.74 -19.88 8.72
N ASN A 113 30.24 -20.50 9.80
CA ASN A 113 28.80 -20.55 10.10
C ASN A 113 28.23 -19.16 10.38
N GLY A 114 29.00 -18.30 11.04
CA GLY A 114 28.65 -16.88 11.22
C GLY A 114 28.47 -16.18 9.87
N MET A 115 29.39 -16.41 8.94
CA MET A 115 29.38 -15.82 7.60
C MET A 115 28.18 -16.29 6.78
N PHE A 116 27.89 -17.60 6.82
CA PHE A 116 26.69 -18.17 6.20
C PHE A 116 25.41 -17.57 6.80
N GLY A 117 25.31 -17.47 8.13
CA GLY A 117 24.17 -16.87 8.81
C GLY A 117 23.97 -15.38 8.46
N ALA A 118 25.05 -14.65 8.20
CA ALA A 118 24.99 -13.23 7.87
C ALA A 118 24.42 -12.96 6.45
N THR A 119 24.16 -14.01 5.66
CA THR A 119 23.33 -13.90 4.44
C THR A 119 21.87 -13.55 4.76
N ALA A 120 21.39 -13.79 5.99
CA ALA A 120 20.04 -13.41 6.43
C ALA A 120 19.79 -11.89 6.39
N PHE A 121 20.86 -11.07 6.42
CA PHE A 121 20.74 -9.62 6.19
C PHE A 121 20.12 -9.30 4.82
N ALA A 122 20.23 -10.18 3.82
CA ALA A 122 19.65 -9.96 2.50
C ALA A 122 18.13 -10.10 2.53
N VAL A 123 17.60 -10.99 3.37
CA VAL A 123 16.15 -11.13 3.60
C VAL A 123 15.59 -9.88 4.27
N LEU A 124 16.28 -9.39 5.32
CA LEU A 124 15.91 -8.13 5.98
C LEU A 124 16.02 -6.94 5.02
N ALA A 125 17.06 -6.89 4.20
CA ALA A 125 17.25 -5.85 3.22
C ALA A 125 16.17 -5.89 2.12
N GLY A 126 15.71 -7.07 1.71
CA GLY A 126 14.53 -7.22 0.86
C GLY A 126 13.30 -6.58 1.50
N TYR A 127 13.03 -6.85 2.79
CA TYR A 127 11.95 -6.20 3.53
C TYR A 127 12.09 -4.67 3.54
N ILE A 128 13.29 -4.15 3.83
CA ILE A 128 13.57 -2.70 3.83
C ILE A 128 13.33 -2.10 2.44
N ALA A 129 13.78 -2.78 1.37
CA ALA A 129 13.64 -2.30 0.00
C ALA A 129 12.18 -2.03 -0.40
N PHE A 130 11.25 -2.86 0.11
CA PHE A 130 9.83 -2.66 -0.12
C PHE A 130 9.25 -1.59 0.81
N PHE A 131 9.50 -1.67 2.12
CA PHE A 131 8.68 -0.96 3.11
C PHE A 131 9.27 0.34 3.63
N HIS A 132 10.59 0.56 3.52
CA HIS A 132 11.29 1.57 4.31
C HIS A 132 12.18 2.49 3.49
N THR A 133 12.66 3.55 4.15
CA THR A 133 13.53 4.53 3.52
C THR A 133 14.95 3.99 3.27
N PRO A 134 15.69 4.59 2.32
CA PRO A 134 17.11 4.37 2.08
C PRO A 134 18.02 4.46 3.32
N ARG A 135 17.60 5.16 4.38
CA ARG A 135 18.36 5.26 5.63
C ARG A 135 18.43 3.95 6.39
N TYR A 136 17.32 3.21 6.44
CA TYR A 136 17.29 1.88 7.04
C TYR A 136 18.11 0.89 6.22
N MET A 137 18.13 1.07 4.89
CA MET A 137 18.98 0.27 4.00
C MET A 137 20.45 0.51 4.29
N ALA A 138 20.87 1.78 4.41
CA ALA A 138 22.24 2.13 4.75
C ALA A 138 22.64 1.59 6.12
N LEU A 139 21.76 1.69 7.13
CA LEU A 139 21.99 1.09 8.45
C LEU A 139 22.23 -0.42 8.35
N ASN A 140 21.36 -1.13 7.61
CA ASN A 140 21.50 -2.57 7.40
C ASN A 140 22.83 -2.92 6.74
N PHE A 141 23.25 -2.18 5.70
CA PHE A 141 24.54 -2.37 5.04
C PHE A 141 25.72 -2.14 5.98
N VAL A 142 25.68 -1.09 6.80
CA VAL A 142 26.74 -0.84 7.79
C VAL A 142 26.86 -2.01 8.76
N ILE A 143 25.74 -2.49 9.31
CA ILE A 143 25.74 -3.61 10.25
C ILE A 143 26.19 -4.91 9.57
N SER A 144 25.70 -5.22 8.36
CA SER A 144 26.06 -6.44 7.65
C SER A 144 27.54 -6.45 7.25
N THR A 145 28.07 -5.33 6.77
CA THR A 145 29.48 -5.21 6.38
C THR A 145 30.39 -5.26 7.60
N ALA A 146 30.04 -4.60 8.70
CA ALA A 146 30.81 -4.68 9.94
C ALA A 146 30.84 -6.10 10.51
N THR A 147 29.69 -6.79 10.51
CA THR A 147 29.57 -8.19 10.95
C THR A 147 30.41 -9.11 10.08
N GLY A 148 30.28 -8.99 8.75
CA GLY A 148 31.05 -9.79 7.79
C GLY A 148 32.55 -9.54 7.90
N ALA A 149 32.99 -8.28 8.05
CA ALA A 149 34.40 -7.94 8.22
C ALA A 149 34.98 -8.57 9.51
N ALA A 150 34.26 -8.50 10.63
CA ALA A 150 34.70 -9.11 11.88
C ALA A 150 34.85 -10.64 11.76
N LEU A 151 33.92 -11.30 11.08
CA LEU A 151 33.98 -12.75 10.84
C LEU A 151 35.09 -13.13 9.85
N ALA A 152 35.32 -12.31 8.81
CA ALA A 152 36.40 -12.52 7.85
C ALA A 152 37.77 -12.39 8.53
N VAL A 153 37.95 -11.44 9.44
CA VAL A 153 39.18 -11.31 10.25
C VAL A 153 39.39 -12.58 11.08
N ARG A 154 38.37 -13.04 11.82
CA ARG A 154 38.46 -14.30 12.60
C ARG A 154 38.81 -15.52 11.74
N LEU A 155 38.26 -15.59 10.53
CA LEU A 155 38.52 -16.69 9.60
C LEU A 155 39.94 -16.61 8.99
N GLY A 156 40.41 -15.40 8.70
CA GLY A 156 41.79 -15.16 8.25
C GLY A 156 42.83 -15.48 9.32
N GLU A 157 42.54 -15.16 10.58
CA GLU A 157 43.38 -15.52 11.74
C GLU A 157 43.45 -17.03 11.95
N ALA A 158 42.41 -17.78 11.57
CA ALA A 158 42.41 -19.24 11.56
C ALA A 158 43.29 -19.85 10.43
N GLY A 159 43.90 -19.01 9.59
CA GLY A 159 44.90 -19.41 8.59
C GLY A 159 44.36 -19.53 7.16
N ASP A 160 43.07 -19.30 6.92
CA ASP A 160 42.45 -19.42 5.59
C ASP A 160 41.98 -18.07 5.05
N THR A 161 42.95 -17.26 4.60
CA THR A 161 42.70 -15.92 4.05
C THR A 161 41.94 -15.95 2.72
N ALA A 162 42.10 -17.02 1.94
CA ALA A 162 41.39 -17.22 0.69
C ALA A 162 39.91 -17.48 0.93
N LEU A 163 39.57 -18.37 1.88
CA LEU A 163 38.19 -18.61 2.29
C LEU A 163 37.57 -17.36 2.94
N ALA A 164 38.32 -16.66 3.79
CA ALA A 164 37.88 -15.39 4.38
C ALA A 164 37.53 -14.34 3.31
N THR A 165 38.39 -14.18 2.31
CA THR A 165 38.18 -13.21 1.23
C THR A 165 36.99 -13.60 0.35
N SER A 166 36.95 -14.87 -0.09
CA SER A 166 35.88 -15.36 -0.98
C SER A 166 34.50 -15.30 -0.32
N THR A 167 34.39 -15.66 0.96
CA THR A 167 33.13 -15.63 1.69
C THR A 167 32.68 -14.19 2.02
N LEU A 168 33.61 -13.27 2.30
CA LEU A 168 33.30 -11.85 2.45
C LEU A 168 32.78 -11.24 1.14
N LEU A 169 33.42 -11.56 0.00
CA LEU A 169 32.97 -11.13 -1.31
C LEU A 169 31.57 -11.66 -1.63
N PHE A 170 31.32 -12.94 -1.34
CA PHE A 170 29.99 -13.54 -1.48
C PHE A 170 28.95 -12.83 -0.62
N LEU A 171 29.26 -12.54 0.65
CA LEU A 171 28.36 -11.85 1.56
C LEU A 171 28.01 -10.44 1.05
N VAL A 172 29.00 -9.69 0.56
CA VAL A 172 28.78 -8.37 -0.05
C VAL A 172 27.91 -8.50 -1.30
N LEU A 173 28.20 -9.46 -2.19
CA LEU A 173 27.42 -9.65 -3.42
C LEU A 173 25.96 -9.98 -3.12
N VAL A 174 25.69 -10.87 -2.17
CA VAL A 174 24.32 -11.26 -1.81
C VAL A 174 23.59 -10.12 -1.10
N ASN A 175 24.21 -9.49 -0.09
CA ASN A 175 23.56 -8.47 0.72
C ASN A 175 23.31 -7.17 -0.04
N PHE A 176 24.14 -6.82 -1.04
CA PHE A 176 23.90 -5.65 -1.88
C PHE A 176 23.12 -6.00 -3.15
N GLY A 177 23.36 -7.17 -3.72
CA GLY A 177 22.73 -7.61 -4.97
C GLY A 177 21.24 -7.89 -4.83
N VAL A 178 20.81 -8.57 -3.76
CA VAL A 178 19.38 -8.88 -3.56
C VAL A 178 18.54 -7.59 -3.41
N PRO A 179 18.89 -6.64 -2.54
CA PRO A 179 18.11 -5.40 -2.40
C PRO A 179 18.17 -4.54 -3.65
N PHE A 180 19.31 -4.50 -4.33
CA PHE A 180 19.41 -3.81 -5.61
C PHE A 180 18.47 -4.42 -6.64
N ALA A 181 18.44 -5.75 -6.78
CA ALA A 181 17.52 -6.45 -7.68
C ALA A 181 16.05 -6.21 -7.29
N CYS A 182 15.71 -6.26 -6.01
CA CYS A 182 14.37 -5.92 -5.52
C CYS A 182 13.99 -4.48 -5.85
N GLN A 183 14.87 -3.51 -5.60
CA GLN A 183 14.62 -2.09 -5.91
C GLN A 183 14.52 -1.83 -7.40
N SER A 184 15.39 -2.45 -8.21
CA SER A 184 15.30 -2.41 -9.67
C SER A 184 13.97 -2.98 -10.13
N LEU A 185 13.51 -4.11 -9.59
CA LEU A 185 12.23 -4.68 -9.92
C LEU A 185 11.06 -3.76 -9.52
N VAL A 186 11.07 -3.20 -8.31
CA VAL A 186 10.07 -2.24 -7.83
C VAL A 186 10.00 -1.02 -8.75
N HIS A 187 11.15 -0.50 -9.15
CA HIS A 187 11.25 0.64 -10.06
C HIS A 187 10.82 0.29 -11.49
N LEU A 188 11.18 -0.89 -12.00
CA LEU A 188 10.78 -1.38 -13.32
C LEU A 188 9.28 -1.67 -13.40
N LEU A 189 8.69 -2.17 -12.32
CA LEU A 189 7.25 -2.39 -12.20
C LEU A 189 6.46 -1.08 -12.03
N GLY A 190 7.14 0.08 -12.03
CA GLY A 190 6.46 1.37 -11.97
C GLY A 190 5.73 1.59 -10.65
N ILE A 191 6.21 1.02 -9.54
CA ILE A 191 5.79 1.35 -8.17
C ILE A 191 6.35 2.75 -7.80
N ASN A 192 6.29 3.69 -8.73
CA ASN A 192 6.49 5.10 -8.44
C ASN A 192 5.14 5.62 -7.92
N ILE A 193 5.20 6.43 -6.87
CA ILE A 193 4.08 7.01 -6.12
C ILE A 193 3.07 7.77 -7.02
N HIS A 194 3.42 8.07 -8.28
CA HIS A 194 2.50 8.63 -9.27
C HIS A 194 1.46 7.63 -9.81
N ASN A 195 1.69 6.31 -9.74
CA ASN A 195 0.77 5.27 -10.20
C ASN A 195 0.07 4.52 -9.05
N ALA A 196 0.08 5.08 -7.84
CA ALA A 196 -0.58 4.45 -6.70
C ALA A 196 -2.09 4.40 -6.95
N GLU A 197 -2.60 3.26 -7.41
CA GLU A 197 -4.04 3.09 -7.71
C GLU A 197 -4.96 3.43 -6.52
N ILE A 198 -4.39 3.48 -5.32
CA ILE A 198 -5.06 3.70 -4.05
C ILE A 198 -4.59 5.04 -3.45
N ASP A 199 -5.55 5.87 -3.07
CA ASP A 199 -5.32 7.05 -2.24
C ASP A 199 -4.82 6.61 -0.84
N PRO A 200 -3.60 6.99 -0.44
CA PRO A 200 -2.95 6.45 0.76
C PRO A 200 -3.61 6.91 2.07
N LEU A 201 -4.44 7.96 2.03
CA LEU A 201 -5.14 8.45 3.20
C LEU A 201 -6.42 7.65 3.43
N THR A 202 -7.27 7.53 2.41
CA THR A 202 -8.62 6.93 2.52
C THR A 202 -8.64 5.44 2.23
N GLY A 203 -7.62 4.89 1.56
CA GLY A 203 -7.59 3.49 1.11
C GLY A 203 -8.58 3.18 -0.03
N LEU A 204 -9.20 4.20 -0.62
CA LEU A 204 -10.03 4.13 -1.83
C LEU A 204 -9.17 4.26 -3.09
N LEU A 205 -9.76 4.06 -4.28
CA LEU A 205 -9.03 4.32 -5.52
C LEU A 205 -8.65 5.81 -5.62
N ASN A 206 -7.52 6.10 -6.25
CA ASN A 206 -7.21 7.45 -6.70
C ASN A 206 -7.99 7.79 -7.98
N GLU A 207 -7.99 9.05 -8.40
CA GLU A 207 -8.71 9.51 -9.59
C GLU A 207 -8.29 8.73 -10.86
N GLU A 208 -6.99 8.53 -11.08
CA GLU A 208 -6.51 7.80 -12.27
C GLU A 208 -6.97 6.33 -12.30
N ALA A 209 -6.92 5.63 -11.17
CA ALA A 209 -7.40 4.26 -11.08
C ALA A 209 -8.91 4.15 -11.18
N PHE A 210 -9.64 5.15 -10.69
CA PHE A 210 -11.07 5.26 -10.93
C PHE A 210 -11.39 5.25 -12.42
N TYR A 211 -10.75 6.11 -13.22
CA TYR A 211 -10.97 6.17 -14.67
C TYR A 211 -10.69 4.83 -15.34
N ARG A 212 -9.59 4.16 -14.98
CA ARG A 212 -9.25 2.84 -15.54
C ARG A 212 -10.27 1.77 -15.16
N THR A 213 -10.64 1.67 -13.88
CA THR A 213 -11.59 0.66 -13.39
C THR A 213 -13.00 0.92 -13.90
N ALA A 214 -13.46 2.17 -13.94
CA ALA A 214 -14.75 2.56 -14.49
C ALA A 214 -14.82 2.34 -16.00
N SER A 215 -13.72 2.57 -16.74
CA SER A 215 -13.66 2.27 -18.18
C SER A 215 -13.81 0.76 -18.43
N ALA A 216 -13.11 -0.06 -17.65
CA ALA A 216 -13.26 -1.50 -17.70
C ALA A 216 -14.68 -1.95 -17.30
N PHE A 217 -15.31 -1.28 -16.33
CA PHE A 217 -16.68 -1.54 -15.91
C PHE A 217 -17.69 -1.30 -17.05
N ILE A 218 -17.52 -0.21 -17.82
CA ILE A 218 -18.33 0.08 -19.01
C ILE A 218 -18.09 -0.98 -20.10
N ALA A 219 -16.81 -1.31 -20.37
CA ALA A 219 -16.44 -2.25 -21.42
C ALA A 219 -16.89 -3.69 -21.13
N ALA A 220 -16.81 -4.14 -19.87
CA ALA A 220 -17.22 -5.48 -19.46
C ALA A 220 -18.75 -5.69 -19.51
N ARG A 221 -19.52 -4.61 -19.60
CA ARG A 221 -20.98 -4.62 -19.59
C ARG A 221 -21.51 -3.95 -20.86
N ASN A 222 -21.35 -4.59 -22.04
CA ASN A 222 -22.13 -4.18 -23.21
C ASN A 222 -22.28 -5.22 -24.33
N ARG A 223 -23.55 -5.46 -24.70
CA ARG A 223 -24.14 -5.39 -26.05
C ARG A 223 -25.68 -5.44 -25.97
N ASP A 224 -26.23 -6.05 -24.90
CA ASP A 224 -27.68 -6.29 -24.71
C ASP A 224 -28.20 -6.05 -23.26
N ASP A 225 -27.47 -5.35 -22.38
CA ASP A 225 -27.87 -5.14 -20.98
C ASP A 225 -28.72 -3.87 -20.84
N ASP A 226 -30.03 -4.02 -20.54
CA ASP A 226 -30.99 -2.91 -20.31
C ASP A 226 -30.74 -2.27 -18.93
N ARG A 227 -29.54 -1.70 -18.75
CA ARG A 227 -29.10 -1.07 -17.51
C ARG A 227 -28.61 0.35 -17.72
N TYR A 228 -28.59 1.09 -16.64
CA TYR A 228 -28.12 2.46 -16.56
C TYR A 228 -26.78 2.49 -15.80
N LEU A 229 -25.80 3.17 -16.38
CA LEU A 229 -24.59 3.59 -15.69
C LEU A 229 -24.97 4.76 -14.79
N VAL A 230 -24.61 4.66 -13.52
CA VAL A 230 -24.84 5.71 -12.54
C VAL A 230 -23.51 6.20 -12.02
N ILE A 231 -23.26 7.50 -12.21
CA ILE A 231 -22.12 8.22 -11.67
C ILE A 231 -22.62 9.12 -10.55
N VAL A 232 -22.00 8.99 -9.38
CA VAL A 232 -22.29 9.80 -8.20
C VAL A 232 -21.02 10.54 -7.82
N VAL A 233 -21.11 11.87 -7.78
CA VAL A 233 -20.09 12.75 -7.22
C VAL A 233 -20.57 13.19 -5.85
N VAL A 234 -19.80 12.92 -4.82
CA VAL A 234 -20.09 13.30 -3.44
C VAL A 234 -19.05 14.32 -3.01
N ASP A 235 -19.48 15.48 -2.56
CA ASP A 235 -18.58 16.52 -2.08
C ASP A 235 -18.99 16.98 -0.67
N LEU A 236 -18.04 16.94 0.26
CA LEU A 236 -18.31 17.29 1.66
C LEU A 236 -18.56 18.80 1.79
N ASP A 237 -19.71 19.13 2.40
CA ASP A 237 -20.07 20.50 2.67
C ASP A 237 -19.15 21.09 3.76
N SER A 238 -18.79 22.36 3.62
CA SER A 238 -17.99 23.09 4.63
C SER A 238 -16.66 22.44 5.01
N TYR A 239 -16.09 21.55 4.19
CA TYR A 239 -14.80 20.90 4.47
C TYR A 239 -13.64 21.91 4.65
N ALA A 240 -13.65 22.99 3.86
CA ALA A 240 -12.69 24.08 4.01
C ALA A 240 -12.80 24.74 5.40
N LEU A 241 -14.02 24.94 5.91
CA LEU A 241 -14.24 25.51 7.24
C LEU A 241 -13.78 24.56 8.35
N LEU A 242 -14.05 23.25 8.20
CA LEU A 242 -13.59 22.21 9.13
C LEU A 242 -12.06 22.22 9.23
N THR A 243 -11.36 22.22 8.10
CA THR A 243 -9.88 22.23 8.08
C THR A 243 -9.29 23.53 8.63
N GLN A 244 -9.95 24.66 8.43
CA GLN A 244 -9.54 25.96 8.99
C GLN A 244 -9.77 26.04 10.51
N THR A 245 -10.88 25.49 11.02
CA THR A 245 -11.28 25.63 12.42
C THR A 245 -10.65 24.57 13.32
N GLU A 246 -10.60 23.32 12.87
CA GLU A 246 -10.13 22.18 13.66
C GLU A 246 -8.75 21.65 13.22
N GLY A 247 -8.19 22.26 12.18
CA GLY A 247 -6.90 21.92 11.63
C GLY A 247 -6.93 20.78 10.62
N ARG A 248 -5.83 20.68 9.85
CA ARG A 248 -5.66 19.70 8.75
C ARG A 248 -5.91 18.26 9.18
N VAL A 249 -5.47 17.88 10.38
CA VAL A 249 -5.62 16.51 10.90
C VAL A 249 -7.11 16.13 11.09
N SER A 250 -7.96 17.08 11.49
CA SER A 250 -9.41 16.80 11.62
C SER A 250 -10.05 16.56 10.25
N GLY A 251 -9.70 17.37 9.24
CA GLY A 251 -10.16 17.15 7.87
C GLY A 251 -9.70 15.82 7.29
N GLU A 252 -8.46 15.42 7.53
CA GLU A 252 -7.96 14.11 7.12
C GLU A 252 -8.75 12.97 7.77
N ARG A 253 -9.05 13.07 9.07
CA ARG A 253 -9.90 12.08 9.76
C ARG A 253 -11.32 12.03 9.19
N ALA A 254 -11.91 13.18 8.84
CA ALA A 254 -13.22 13.23 8.20
C ALA A 254 -13.20 12.48 6.86
N ARG A 255 -12.18 12.71 6.02
CA ARG A 255 -12.03 11.99 4.74
C ARG A 255 -11.88 10.48 4.92
N VAL A 256 -11.09 10.05 5.91
CA VAL A 256 -10.94 8.62 6.23
C VAL A 256 -12.27 8.01 6.67
N ALA A 257 -12.96 8.65 7.61
CA ALA A 257 -14.23 8.16 8.13
C ALA A 257 -15.31 8.09 7.04
N VAL A 258 -15.41 9.12 6.19
CA VAL A 258 -16.32 9.13 5.03
C VAL A 258 -15.94 8.06 4.03
N GLY A 259 -14.66 7.93 3.68
CA GLY A 259 -14.20 6.91 2.72
C GLY A 259 -14.55 5.48 3.17
N GLN A 260 -14.37 5.19 4.46
CA GLN A 260 -14.79 3.92 5.06
C GLN A 260 -16.32 3.75 5.03
N THR A 261 -17.06 4.81 5.40
CA THR A 261 -18.53 4.81 5.37
C THR A 261 -19.07 4.51 3.98
N LEU A 262 -18.51 5.14 2.94
CA LEU A 262 -18.89 4.90 1.55
C LEU A 262 -18.67 3.44 1.16
N ARG A 263 -17.51 2.89 1.49
CA ARG A 263 -17.16 1.49 1.21
C ARG A 263 -18.13 0.50 1.87
N GLU A 264 -18.54 0.76 3.11
CA GLU A 264 -19.51 -0.06 3.85
C GLU A 264 -20.95 0.10 3.33
N THR A 265 -21.28 1.27 2.78
CA THR A 265 -22.64 1.62 2.34
C THR A 265 -22.94 1.19 0.90
N THR A 266 -21.92 1.13 0.06
CA THR A 266 -22.03 0.70 -1.34
C THR A 266 -21.91 -0.81 -1.47
N ARG A 267 -22.41 -1.36 -2.59
CA ARG A 267 -22.26 -2.79 -2.89
C ARG A 267 -20.83 -3.11 -3.32
N GLN A 268 -20.40 -4.36 -3.14
CA GLN A 268 -19.03 -4.83 -3.42
C GLN A 268 -18.54 -4.57 -4.87
N ASN A 269 -19.46 -4.47 -5.83
CA ASN A 269 -19.14 -4.23 -7.25
C ASN A 269 -19.13 -2.75 -7.66
N ALA A 270 -19.46 -1.83 -6.75
CA ALA A 270 -19.37 -0.40 -7.03
C ALA A 270 -17.89 0.02 -7.02
N VAL A 271 -17.53 0.90 -7.95
CA VAL A 271 -16.18 1.47 -8.03
C VAL A 271 -16.19 2.77 -7.24
N ILE A 272 -15.31 2.91 -6.25
CA ILE A 272 -15.27 4.08 -5.37
C ILE A 272 -13.86 4.67 -5.36
N ALA A 273 -13.78 5.98 -5.49
CA ALA A 273 -12.52 6.71 -5.43
C ALA A 273 -12.60 7.96 -4.57
N HIS A 274 -11.44 8.36 -4.06
CA HIS A 274 -11.22 9.65 -3.45
C HIS A 274 -10.44 10.54 -4.43
N VAL A 275 -10.94 11.75 -4.66
CA VAL A 275 -10.43 12.76 -5.60
C VAL A 275 -10.02 13.99 -4.79
N PRO A 276 -9.10 14.86 -5.24
CA PRO A 276 -8.49 15.87 -4.37
C PRO A 276 -9.49 16.69 -3.54
N GLN A 277 -9.03 17.09 -2.34
CA GLN A 277 -9.75 17.90 -1.34
C GLN A 277 -10.81 17.13 -0.55
N SER A 278 -12.06 17.10 -1.02
CA SER A 278 -13.24 16.61 -0.29
C SER A 278 -14.20 15.80 -1.15
N GLU A 279 -13.79 15.45 -2.36
CA GLU A 279 -14.64 14.82 -3.36
C GLU A 279 -14.43 13.30 -3.40
N PHE A 280 -15.52 12.57 -3.54
CA PHE A 280 -15.54 11.14 -3.75
C PHE A 280 -16.36 10.81 -4.99
N LEU A 281 -15.88 9.83 -5.77
CA LEU A 281 -16.56 9.35 -6.96
C LEU A 281 -17.08 7.94 -6.71
N ILE A 282 -18.30 7.66 -7.17
CA ILE A 282 -18.87 6.32 -7.19
C ILE A 282 -19.40 6.04 -8.59
N VAL A 283 -19.01 4.89 -9.14
CA VAL A 283 -19.61 4.33 -10.36
C VAL A 283 -20.31 3.04 -10.01
N ASP A 284 -21.55 2.93 -10.47
CA ASP A 284 -22.33 1.71 -10.32
C ASP A 284 -23.30 1.52 -11.50
N SER A 285 -24.02 0.40 -11.53
CA SER A 285 -25.06 0.15 -12.54
C SER A 285 -26.39 -0.25 -11.93
N PHE A 286 -27.49 0.18 -12.54
CA PHE A 286 -28.85 -0.06 -12.05
C PHE A 286 -29.75 -0.57 -13.18
N PRO A 287 -30.76 -1.40 -12.90
CA PRO A 287 -31.76 -1.79 -13.89
C PRO A 287 -32.70 -0.62 -14.26
N THR A 288 -32.74 0.43 -13.44
CA THR A 288 -33.57 1.61 -13.63
C THR A 288 -32.71 2.87 -13.59
N THR A 289 -33.27 4.00 -14.02
CA THR A 289 -32.67 5.34 -13.84
C THR A 289 -32.69 5.81 -12.38
N ASP A 290 -33.52 5.18 -11.54
CA ASP A 290 -33.68 5.58 -10.15
C ASP A 290 -32.56 5.02 -9.27
N SER A 291 -31.60 5.87 -8.98
CA SER A 291 -30.50 5.62 -8.04
C SER A 291 -30.72 6.30 -6.68
N SER A 292 -31.90 6.89 -6.45
CA SER A 292 -32.22 7.60 -5.21
C SER A 292 -32.03 6.75 -3.95
N PRO A 293 -32.31 5.42 -3.91
CA PRO A 293 -32.11 4.64 -2.70
C PRO A 293 -30.63 4.50 -2.29
N LEU A 294 -29.71 4.38 -3.27
CA LEU A 294 -28.28 4.35 -2.99
C LEU A 294 -27.82 5.71 -2.48
N VAL A 295 -28.21 6.78 -3.18
CA VAL A 295 -27.77 8.14 -2.91
C VAL A 295 -28.26 8.61 -1.55
N GLU A 296 -29.52 8.33 -1.20
CA GLU A 296 -30.08 8.67 0.09
C GLU A 296 -29.41 7.89 1.22
N ARG A 297 -29.09 6.61 1.00
CA ARG A 297 -28.34 5.81 1.97
C ARG A 297 -26.93 6.37 2.19
N VAL A 298 -26.22 6.73 1.12
CA VAL A 298 -24.90 7.37 1.18
C VAL A 298 -24.96 8.70 1.94
N ARG A 299 -25.91 9.57 1.58
CA ARG A 299 -26.09 10.89 2.21
C ARG A 299 -26.40 10.76 3.70
N SER A 300 -27.35 9.90 4.05
CA SER A 300 -27.74 9.64 5.44
C SER A 300 -26.59 9.03 6.25
N ALA A 301 -25.79 8.14 5.67
CA ALA A 301 -24.62 7.57 6.33
C ALA A 301 -23.55 8.62 6.62
N ILE A 302 -23.20 9.47 5.64
CA ILE A 302 -22.23 10.56 5.82
C ILE A 302 -22.66 11.51 6.95
N LYS A 303 -23.95 11.86 7.00
CA LYS A 303 -24.50 12.77 8.01
C LYS A 303 -24.28 12.32 9.45
N VAL A 304 -24.25 11.00 9.69
CA VAL A 304 -24.05 10.43 11.03
C VAL A 304 -22.59 10.07 11.31
N THR A 305 -21.73 10.01 10.29
CA THR A 305 -20.30 9.70 10.42
C THR A 305 -19.54 10.88 11.03
N PRO A 306 -18.79 10.70 12.13
CA PRO A 306 -17.94 11.75 12.71
C PRO A 306 -16.98 12.35 11.67
N PRO A 307 -16.84 13.69 11.59
CA PRO A 307 -17.30 14.73 12.52
C PRO A 307 -18.75 15.23 12.31
N ARG A 308 -19.62 14.44 11.67
CA ARG A 308 -21.02 14.76 11.33
C ARG A 308 -21.12 15.89 10.32
N THR A 309 -20.37 15.75 9.24
CA THR A 309 -20.48 16.63 8.07
C THR A 309 -21.68 16.27 7.22
N SER A 310 -22.20 17.22 6.44
CA SER A 310 -23.09 16.92 5.33
C SER A 310 -22.31 16.81 4.02
N ALA A 311 -22.99 16.34 2.97
CA ALA A 311 -22.45 16.29 1.63
C ALA A 311 -23.50 16.71 0.60
N SER A 312 -23.05 17.44 -0.40
CA SER A 312 -23.81 17.73 -1.62
C SER A 312 -23.46 16.69 -2.67
N ILE A 313 -24.49 16.16 -3.34
CA ILE A 313 -24.34 15.01 -4.24
C ILE A 313 -24.87 15.36 -5.63
N GLY A 314 -24.09 15.06 -6.65
CA GLY A 314 -24.50 15.15 -8.05
C GLY A 314 -24.57 13.76 -8.64
N VAL A 315 -25.67 13.45 -9.33
CA VAL A 315 -25.94 12.10 -9.82
C VAL A 315 -26.27 12.17 -11.30
N VAL A 316 -25.61 11.34 -12.09
CA VAL A 316 -25.92 11.17 -13.51
C VAL A 316 -26.29 9.72 -13.77
N SER A 317 -27.45 9.49 -14.38
CA SER A 317 -27.90 8.17 -14.80
C SER A 317 -28.05 8.15 -16.33
N THR A 318 -27.29 7.31 -17.01
CA THR A 318 -27.29 7.23 -18.48
C THR A 318 -27.40 5.78 -18.94
N PRO A 319 -28.12 5.47 -20.04
CA PRO A 319 -28.20 4.10 -20.55
C PRO A 319 -26.81 3.55 -20.86
N MET A 320 -26.51 2.31 -20.44
CA MET A 320 -25.23 1.67 -20.76
C MET A 320 -25.14 1.28 -22.24
N ARG A 321 -26.28 1.03 -22.88
CA ARG A 321 -26.37 0.67 -24.29
C ARG A 321 -25.70 1.75 -25.15
N GLY A 322 -24.75 1.34 -25.98
CA GLY A 322 -24.02 2.25 -26.86
C GLY A 322 -22.79 2.92 -26.25
N LEU A 323 -22.68 3.04 -24.92
CA LEU A 323 -21.51 3.72 -24.29
C LEU A 323 -20.17 3.06 -24.61
N ALA A 324 -20.15 1.74 -24.78
CA ALA A 324 -18.91 1.01 -25.10
C ALA A 324 -18.43 1.22 -26.55
N GLN A 325 -19.22 1.89 -27.39
CA GLN A 325 -18.85 2.23 -28.76
C GLN A 325 -18.02 3.52 -28.83
N HIS A 326 -17.98 4.29 -27.75
CA HIS A 326 -17.23 5.55 -27.64
C HIS A 326 -16.00 5.38 -26.74
N PRO A 327 -14.98 6.26 -26.85
CA PRO A 327 -13.83 6.25 -25.95
C PRO A 327 -14.27 6.37 -24.47
N PRO A 328 -14.09 5.32 -23.63
CA PRO A 328 -14.67 5.30 -22.29
C PRO A 328 -14.17 6.43 -21.38
N TYR A 329 -12.92 6.86 -21.58
CA TYR A 329 -12.32 7.95 -20.80
C TYR A 329 -13.01 9.30 -21.06
N GLU A 330 -13.34 9.60 -22.31
CA GLU A 330 -14.01 10.85 -22.70
C GLU A 330 -15.44 10.88 -22.16
N VAL A 331 -16.18 9.77 -22.35
CA VAL A 331 -17.53 9.58 -21.82
C VAL A 331 -17.55 9.75 -20.30
N LEU A 332 -16.63 9.11 -19.58
CA LEU A 332 -16.53 9.25 -18.13
C LEU A 332 -16.21 10.68 -17.71
N THR A 333 -15.28 11.34 -18.39
CA THR A 333 -14.89 12.73 -18.08
C THR A 333 -16.09 13.67 -18.21
N GLU A 334 -16.86 13.52 -19.29
CA GLU A 334 -18.05 14.33 -19.54
C GLU A 334 -19.14 14.07 -18.49
N LEU A 335 -19.47 12.81 -18.21
CA LEU A 335 -20.47 12.45 -17.21
C LEU A 335 -20.10 12.90 -15.79
N ILE A 336 -18.82 12.79 -15.41
CA ILE A 336 -18.32 13.31 -14.12
C ILE A 336 -18.41 14.83 -14.08
N GLY A 337 -18.12 15.52 -15.18
CA GLY A 337 -18.28 16.98 -15.30
C GLY A 337 -19.73 17.43 -15.11
N ILE A 338 -20.68 16.71 -15.70
CA ILE A 338 -22.12 16.93 -15.53
C ILE A 338 -22.53 16.69 -14.07
N ALA A 339 -22.07 15.60 -13.46
CA ALA A 339 -22.34 15.31 -12.05
C ALA A 339 -21.74 16.36 -11.10
N ARG A 340 -20.52 16.85 -11.35
CA ARG A 340 -19.91 17.97 -10.59
C ARG A 340 -20.72 19.26 -10.72
N SER A 341 -21.28 19.53 -11.89
CA SER A 341 -22.18 20.68 -12.08
C SER A 341 -23.46 20.55 -11.23
N ALA A 342 -24.02 19.34 -11.14
CA ALA A 342 -25.16 19.04 -10.27
C ALA A 342 -24.82 19.18 -8.77
N VAL A 343 -23.60 18.82 -8.34
CA VAL A 343 -23.11 19.14 -6.97
C VAL A 343 -23.14 20.66 -6.73
N GLY A 344 -22.71 21.44 -7.72
CA GLY A 344 -22.74 22.90 -7.65
C GLY A 344 -24.15 23.47 -7.47
N GLU A 345 -25.15 22.87 -8.12
CA GLU A 345 -26.56 23.22 -7.91
C GLU A 345 -27.04 22.83 -6.51
N ALA A 346 -26.76 21.59 -6.07
CA ALA A 346 -27.12 21.14 -4.73
C ALA A 346 -26.53 22.04 -3.63
N ARG A 347 -25.30 22.54 -3.82
CA ARG A 347 -24.64 23.51 -2.92
C ARG A 347 -25.35 24.88 -2.93
N ARG A 348 -25.79 25.38 -4.10
CA ARG A 348 -26.54 26.64 -4.21
C ARG A 348 -27.90 26.57 -3.53
N ASP A 349 -28.53 25.40 -3.56
CA ASP A 349 -29.86 25.17 -3.01
C ASP A 349 -29.83 24.83 -1.50
N GLY A 350 -28.70 25.08 -0.81
CA GLY A 350 -28.57 24.94 0.65
C GLY A 350 -27.72 23.76 1.13
N GLY A 351 -27.16 22.96 0.22
CA GLY A 351 -26.31 21.81 0.52
C GLY A 351 -27.07 20.61 1.11
N ASN A 352 -26.33 19.58 1.54
CA ASN A 352 -26.90 18.37 2.17
C ASN A 352 -28.02 17.68 1.35
N GLN A 353 -27.92 17.71 0.02
CA GLN A 353 -28.94 17.18 -0.88
C GLN A 353 -28.32 16.64 -2.17
N ALA A 354 -29.15 15.96 -2.96
CA ALA A 354 -28.74 15.37 -4.22
C ALA A 354 -29.49 15.98 -5.41
N HIS A 355 -28.77 16.29 -6.48
CA HIS A 355 -29.34 16.67 -7.78
C HIS A 355 -29.12 15.54 -8.79
N TYR A 356 -30.17 15.21 -9.53
CA TYR A 356 -30.20 14.06 -10.44
C TYR A 356 -30.36 14.53 -11.88
N ILE A 357 -29.49 14.04 -12.75
CA ILE A 357 -29.54 14.26 -14.20
C ILE A 357 -29.73 12.89 -14.85
N VAL A 358 -30.76 12.76 -15.67
CA VAL A 358 -31.13 11.50 -16.33
C VAL A 358 -30.99 11.66 -17.84
N CYS A 359 -30.27 10.73 -18.45
CA CYS A 359 -30.00 10.67 -19.89
C CYS A 359 -29.54 12.02 -20.48
N PRO A 360 -28.43 12.61 -19.97
CA PRO A 360 -27.90 13.83 -20.57
C PRO A 360 -27.44 13.57 -22.01
N THR A 361 -27.53 14.59 -22.85
CA THR A 361 -26.88 14.57 -24.16
C THR A 361 -25.36 14.63 -23.97
N LEU A 362 -24.63 13.71 -24.61
CA LEU A 362 -23.17 13.61 -24.52
C LEU A 362 -22.53 14.02 -25.84
N THR A 363 -21.69 15.05 -25.79
CA THR A 363 -20.89 15.51 -26.92
C THR A 363 -19.91 14.45 -27.40
N ALA A 364 -19.38 13.61 -26.49
CA ALA A 364 -18.55 12.46 -26.84
C ALA A 364 -19.29 11.40 -27.69
N CYS A 365 -20.63 11.47 -27.75
CA CYS A 365 -21.48 10.57 -28.51
C CYS A 365 -22.04 11.18 -29.82
N GLU A 366 -21.82 12.48 -30.10
CA GLU A 366 -22.42 13.19 -31.25
C GLU A 366 -21.67 13.01 -32.59
N GLY A 367 -20.67 12.13 -32.66
CA GLY A 367 -19.82 11.93 -33.85
C GLY A 367 -20.35 11.02 -34.97
N ASP A 368 -21.45 10.29 -34.77
CA ASP A 368 -22.01 9.37 -35.76
C ASP A 368 -23.46 9.75 -36.13
N GLU A 369 -23.61 10.68 -37.08
CA GLU A 369 -24.83 10.77 -37.88
C GLU A 369 -24.84 9.52 -38.82
N PRO A 370 -25.85 8.65 -38.80
CA PRO A 370 -25.91 7.56 -39.77
C PRO A 370 -26.00 8.16 -41.18
N PRO A 371 -25.42 7.52 -42.22
CA PRO A 371 -25.52 8.04 -43.58
C PRO A 371 -27.00 8.20 -43.93
N ARG A 372 -27.39 9.43 -44.27
CA ARG A 372 -28.70 9.72 -44.84
C ARG A 372 -28.77 8.96 -46.17
N PHE A 373 -29.54 7.89 -46.20
CA PHE A 373 -29.88 7.16 -47.42
C PHE A 373 -30.87 7.96 -48.27
#